data_AF-A0A258N6M7-F1
#
_entry.id   AF-A0A258N6M7-F1
#
_cell.length_a   1.000
_cell.length_b   1.000
_cell.length_c   1.000
_cell.angle_alpha   90.00
_cell.angle_beta   90.00
_cell.angle_gamma   90.00
#
_symmetry.space_group_name_H-M   'P 1'
#
loop_
_entity.id
_entity.type
_entity.pdbx_description
1 polymer ?
#
loop_
_entity_poly.entity_id
_entity_poly.type
_entity_poly.pdbx_seq_one_letter_code
_entity_poly.pdbx_strand_id
1 'polypeptide(L)'
;MTFQLFIQLCINGLIIGTLYGVVGMCFVLIYKASQVVNFAQGEFLLIGAWACWWLLTYWQIPFVWGFLISLAFMMLFGLALQM
;
A
#
# COMPACT_ATOMS: atom_id res chain seq x y z
N MET A 1 2.40 32.91 -1.41
CA MET A 1 2.84 32.11 -0.24
C MET A 1 1.66 31.38 0.40
N THR A 2 0.65 32.06 0.95
CA THR A 2 -0.48 31.38 1.64
C THR A 2 -1.37 30.51 0.74
N PHE A 3 -1.73 30.99 -0.46
CA PHE A 3 -2.63 30.25 -1.36
C PHE A 3 -2.02 28.95 -1.92
N GLN A 4 -0.72 28.97 -2.26
CA GLN A 4 -0.01 27.75 -2.66
C GLN A 4 0.06 26.73 -1.53
N LEU A 5 0.31 27.17 -0.30
CA LEU A 5 0.36 26.30 0.87
C LEU A 5 -1.02 25.69 1.16
N PHE A 6 -2.10 26.47 1.03
CA PHE A 6 -3.47 25.97 1.16
C PHE A 6 -3.76 24.83 0.16
N ILE A 7 -3.47 25.05 -1.13
CA ILE A 7 -3.66 24.02 -2.16
C ILE A 7 -2.80 22.78 -1.88
N GLN A 8 -1.53 22.97 -1.50
CA GLN A 8 -0.64 21.86 -1.17
C GLN A 8 -1.18 21.04 0.00
N LEU A 9 -1.70 21.68 1.05
CA LEU A 9 -2.27 21.00 2.22
C LEU A 9 -3.54 20.24 1.85
N CYS A 10 -4.41 20.82 1.01
CA CYS A 10 -5.60 20.13 0.50
C CYS A 10 -5.23 18.89 -0.33
N ILE A 11 -4.25 19.00 -1.23
CA ILE A 11 -3.79 17.87 -2.06
C ILE A 11 -3.15 16.81 -1.17
N ASN A 12 -2.30 17.19 -0.23
CA ASN A 12 -1.65 16.24 0.68
C ASN A 12 -2.69 15.53 1.57
N GLY A 13 -3.65 16.28 2.10
CA GLY A 13 -4.79 15.72 2.85
C GLY A 13 -5.60 14.73 2.01
N LEU A 14 -5.84 15.02 0.73
CA LEU A 14 -6.53 14.11 -0.18
C LEU A 14 -5.72 12.83 -0.45
N ILE A 15 -4.42 12.97 -0.68
CA ILE A 15 -3.51 11.82 -0.90
C ILE A 15 -3.51 10.91 0.33
N ILE A 16 -3.29 11.48 1.51
CA ILE A 16 -3.25 10.73 2.78
C ILE A 16 -4.63 10.11 3.06
N GLY A 17 -5.71 10.87 2.88
CA GLY A 17 -7.07 10.38 3.06
C GLY A 17 -7.42 9.20 2.15
N THR A 18 -6.98 9.26 0.89
CA THR A 18 -7.19 8.18 -0.08
C THR A 18 -6.35 6.95 0.27
N LEU A 19 -5.09 7.14 0.71
CA LEU A 19 -4.23 6.05 1.20
C LEU A 19 -4.90 5.26 2.33
N TYR A 20 -5.32 5.96 3.40
CA TYR A 20 -5.99 5.30 4.52
C TYR A 20 -7.38 4.77 4.17
N GLY A 21 -8.11 5.44 3.26
CA GLY A 21 -9.38 4.96 2.74
C GLY A 21 -9.25 3.62 2.01
N VAL A 22 -8.24 3.48 1.15
CA VAL A 22 -7.93 2.21 0.47
C VAL A 22 -7.54 1.13 1.46
N VAL A 23 -6.70 1.44 2.46
CA VAL A 23 -6.32 0.49 3.51
C VAL A 23 -7.55 -0.03 4.27
N GLY A 24 -8.48 0.86 4.65
CA GLY A 24 -9.73 0.48 5.28
C GLY A 24 -10.62 -0.39 4.39
N MET A 25 -10.72 -0.05 3.09
CA MET A 25 -11.47 -0.86 2.13
C MET A 25 -10.91 -2.27 2.00
N CYS A 26 -9.58 -2.44 1.96
CA CYS A 26 -8.96 -3.77 1.93
C CYS A 26 -9.37 -4.62 3.13
N PHE A 27 -9.42 -4.04 4.33
CA PHE A 27 -9.82 -4.76 5.55
C PHE A 27 -11.28 -5.21 5.50
N VAL A 28 -12.18 -4.32 5.05
CA VAL A 28 -13.60 -4.65 4.88
C VAL A 28 -13.80 -5.75 3.83
N LEU A 29 -13.05 -5.72 2.72
CA LEU A 29 -13.15 -6.74 1.67
C LEU A 29 -12.76 -8.13 2.18
N ILE A 30 -11.64 -8.23 2.91
CA ILE A 30 -11.18 -9.50 3.49
C ILE A 30 -12.18 -10.01 4.52
N TYR A 31 -12.65 -9.13 5.42
CA TYR A 31 -13.63 -9.51 6.43
C TYR A 31 -14.95 -9.99 5.80
N LYS A 32 -15.45 -9.29 4.77
CA LYS A 32 -16.68 -9.72 4.08
C LYS A 32 -16.51 -11.08 3.39
N ALA A 33 -15.35 -11.34 2.78
CA ALA A 33 -15.09 -12.59 2.07
C ALA A 33 -14.87 -13.79 3.01
N SER A 34 -14.23 -13.58 4.16
CA SER A 34 -13.82 -14.66 5.08
C SER A 34 -14.68 -14.79 6.34
N GLN A 35 -15.43 -13.75 6.71
CA GLN A 35 -16.13 -13.60 8.01
C GLN A 35 -15.20 -13.69 9.23
N VAL A 36 -13.89 -13.58 9.03
CA VAL A 36 -12.86 -13.65 10.08
C VAL A 36 -12.01 -12.38 10.05
N VAL A 37 -11.69 -11.85 11.23
CA VAL A 37 -10.79 -10.70 11.35
C VAL A 37 -9.35 -11.19 11.17
N ASN A 38 -8.66 -10.69 10.13
CA ASN A 38 -7.25 -10.98 9.91
C ASN A 38 -6.37 -9.91 10.58
N PHE A 39 -5.76 -10.26 11.71
CA PHE A 39 -4.84 -9.36 12.43
C PHE A 39 -3.47 -9.21 11.75
N ALA A 40 -3.08 -10.14 10.88
CA ALA A 40 -1.83 -10.06 10.13
C ALA A 40 -1.88 -9.06 8.96
N GLN A 41 -3.04 -8.49 8.65
CA GLN A 41 -3.21 -7.57 7.53
C GLN A 41 -2.30 -6.33 7.62
N GLY A 42 -2.04 -5.83 8.84
CA GLY A 42 -1.10 -4.74 9.05
C GLY A 42 0.34 -5.12 8.70
N GLU A 43 0.76 -6.33 9.07
CA GLU A 43 2.10 -6.85 8.79
C GLU A 43 2.28 -7.11 7.28
N PHE A 44 1.25 -7.64 6.61
CA PHE A 44 1.29 -7.84 5.16
C PHE A 44 1.42 -6.53 4.39
N LEU A 45 0.75 -5.46 4.82
CA LEU A 45 0.93 -4.14 4.22
C LEU A 45 2.38 -3.66 4.33
N LEU A 46 3.00 -3.88 5.50
CA LEU A 46 4.37 -3.44 5.78
C LEU A 46 5.40 -4.17 4.91
N ILE A 47 5.26 -5.48 4.73
CA ILE A 47 6.16 -6.27 3.87
C ILE A 47 6.15 -5.73 2.42
N GLY A 48 4.99 -5.32 1.92
CA GLY A 48 4.83 -4.85 0.53
C GLY A 48 5.41 -3.47 0.34
N ALA A 49 5.12 -2.58 1.29
CA ALA A 49 5.72 -1.25 1.33
C ALA A 49 7.24 -1.31 1.46
N TRP A 50 7.76 -2.20 2.31
CA TRP A 50 9.19 -2.38 2.53
C TRP A 50 9.89 -2.98 1.31
N ALA A 51 9.28 -3.96 0.64
CA ALA A 51 9.81 -4.50 -0.61
C ALA A 51 9.90 -3.42 -1.70
N CYS A 52 8.87 -2.58 -1.85
CA CYS A 52 8.89 -1.46 -2.78
C CYS A 52 9.98 -0.44 -2.41
N TRP A 53 10.07 -0.05 -1.13
CA TRP A 53 11.11 0.87 -0.65
C TRP A 53 12.53 0.32 -0.87
N TRP A 54 12.75 -0.96 -0.63
CA TRP A 54 14.04 -1.62 -0.84
C TRP A 54 14.48 -1.55 -2.32
N LEU A 55 13.56 -1.83 -3.25
CA LEU A 55 13.81 -1.74 -4.69
C LEU A 55 14.10 -0.30 -5.14
N LEU A 56 13.41 0.67 -4.55
CA LEU A 56 13.59 2.09 -4.85
C LEU A 56 14.89 2.66 -4.29
N THR A 57 15.26 2.29 -3.06
CA THR A 57 16.39 2.89 -2.35
C THR A 57 17.71 2.18 -2.67
N TYR A 58 17.74 0.86 -2.66
CA TYR A 58 18.99 0.10 -2.80
C TYR A 58 19.32 -0.15 -4.27
N TRP A 59 18.33 -0.52 -5.06
CA TRP A 59 18.49 -0.79 -6.49
C TRP A 59 18.27 0.44 -7.38
N GLN A 60 17.80 1.57 -6.81
CA GLN A 60 17.54 2.82 -7.53
C GLN A 60 16.64 2.64 -8.76
N ILE A 61 15.72 1.67 -8.71
CA ILE A 61 14.83 1.36 -9.81
C ILE A 61 13.78 2.48 -9.92
N PRO A 62 13.42 2.94 -11.14
CA PRO A 62 12.32 3.89 -11.33
C PRO A 62 11.02 3.44 -10.67
N PHE A 63 10.30 4.40 -10.07
CA PHE A 63 9.09 4.17 -9.26
C PHE A 63 8.07 3.22 -9.90
N VAL A 64 7.77 3.41 -11.19
CA VAL A 64 6.78 2.60 -11.90
C VAL A 64 7.18 1.12 -11.90
N TRP A 65 8.45 0.83 -12.16
CA TRP A 65 8.96 -0.53 -12.20
C TRP A 65 9.09 -1.13 -10.80
N GLY A 66 9.57 -0.35 -9.81
CA GLY A 66 9.61 -0.78 -8.41
C GLY A 66 8.22 -1.15 -7.88
N PHE A 67 7.22 -0.33 -8.18
CA PHE A 67 5.83 -0.60 -7.83
C PHE A 67 5.31 -1.89 -8.48
N LEU A 68 5.46 -2.07 -9.79
CA LEU A 68 4.99 -3.27 -10.49
C LEU A 68 5.66 -4.56 -9.97
N ILE A 69 6.97 -4.52 -9.71
CA ILE A 69 7.70 -5.66 -9.15
C ILE A 69 7.20 -5.96 -7.73
N SER A 70 7.02 -4.94 -6.88
CA SER A 70 6.50 -5.13 -5.52
C SER A 70 5.06 -5.70 -5.51
N LEU A 71 4.23 -5.29 -6.47
CA LEU A 71 2.88 -5.79 -6.64
C LEU A 71 2.88 -7.26 -7.09
N ALA A 72 3.73 -7.61 -8.06
CA ALA A 72 3.90 -9.00 -8.50
C ALA A 72 4.43 -9.88 -7.36
N PHE A 73 5.40 -9.40 -6.60
CA PHE A 73 5.93 -10.09 -5.41
C PHE A 73 4.82 -10.35 -4.38
N MET A 74 4.00 -9.33 -4.06
CA MET A 74 2.92 -9.47 -3.11
C MET A 74 1.80 -10.41 -3.57
N MET A 75 1.51 -10.40 -4.87
CA MET A 75 0.56 -11.35 -5.45
C MET A 75 1.05 -12.80 -5.31
N LEU A 76 2.32 -13.04 -5.62
CA LEU A 76 2.93 -14.37 -5.46
C LEU A 76 3.00 -14.80 -3.98
N PHE A 77 3.33 -13.88 -3.08
CA PHE A 77 3.34 -14.12 -1.64
C PHE A 77 1.94 -14.52 -1.12
N GLY A 78 0.89 -13.81 -1.55
CA GLY A 78 -0.49 -14.15 -1.22
C GLY A 78 -0.91 -15.53 -1.75
N LEU A 79 -0.52 -15.89 -2.98
CA LEU A 79 -0.77 -17.22 -3.54
C LEU A 79 -0.05 -18.32 -2.75
N ALA A 80 1.19 -18.08 -2.33
CA ALA A 80 1.96 -19.03 -1.54
C ALA A 80 1.36 -19.24 -0.14
N LEU A 81 0.76 -18.20 0.47
CA LEU A 81 0.05 -18.32 1.75
C LEU A 81 -1.30 -19.03 1.63
N GLN A 82 -1.92 -18.98 0.44
CA GLN A 82 -3.20 -19.64 0.20
C GLN A 82 -3.04 -21.17 0.02
N MET A 83 -1.87 -21.63 -0.43
CA MET A 83 -1.52 -23.04 -0.57
C MET A 83 -1.17 -23.68 0.77
#